data_AF-A0A944ERA1-F1
#
_entry.id   AF-A0A944ERA1-F1
#
_cell.length_a   1.000
_cell.length_b   1.000
_cell.length_c   1.000
_cell.angle_alpha   90.00
_cell.angle_beta   90.00
_cell.angle_gamma   90.00
#
_symmetry.space_group_name_H-M   'P 1'
#
loop_
_entity.id
_entity.type
_entity.pdbx_description
1 polymer ?
#
loop_
_entity_poly.entity_id
_entity_poly.type
_entity_poly.pdbx_seq_one_letter_code
_entity_poly.pdbx_strand_id
1 'polypeptide(L)'
;MSFIRMVRGGSGLSWAEGGVSRWQGRELDRLRDLFEAGEYEEAEARARALAAVPRRVWGRSPMVVWLAKALATAAAAAHGRGTEVLAEMETLIAELERAVGAERTLLLAVRGNRVSVLVDQERHTEAEAEAQDILRGAARLALLTEVWRVELSALANLAAALCGQDRYKEAESIARGNLPRAEGHTAAALHRVLVRSLSGQGRHEEALAEAGRLTPLWVRAESGTLSMATAAALHGVGRPQ
;
A
#
# COMPACT_ATOMS: atom_id res chain seq x y z
N MET A 1 3.95 13.74 -1.90
CA MET A 1 5.32 13.49 -1.38
C MET A 1 5.58 11.99 -1.14
N SER A 2 6.19 11.27 -2.09
CA SER A 2 6.20 9.79 -2.17
C SER A 2 6.89 8.98 -1.04
N PHE A 3 6.63 7.67 -0.98
CA PHE A 3 7.22 6.63 -0.10
C PHE A 3 8.76 6.72 0.00
N ILE A 4 9.38 7.07 -1.11
CA ILE A 4 10.82 7.25 -1.27
C ILE A 4 11.33 8.53 -0.56
N ARG A 5 10.49 9.56 -0.42
CA ARG A 5 10.79 10.76 0.39
C ARG A 5 10.67 10.51 1.89
N MET A 6 9.84 9.56 2.31
CA MET A 6 9.71 9.14 3.71
C MET A 6 10.99 8.45 4.22
N VAL A 7 11.65 7.67 3.37
CA VAL A 7 12.97 7.07 3.66
C VAL A 7 14.11 8.11 3.58
N ARG A 8 13.90 9.21 2.85
CA ARG A 8 14.87 10.29 2.65
C ARG A 8 15.04 11.23 3.85
N GLY A 9 14.22 11.09 4.90
CA GLY A 9 14.16 12.04 6.02
C GLY A 9 13.55 13.38 5.60
N GLY A 10 12.69 13.97 6.43
CA GLY A 10 11.85 15.13 6.06
C GLY A 10 12.57 16.43 5.67
N SER A 11 13.90 16.52 5.74
CA SER A 11 14.68 17.65 5.24
C SER A 11 15.17 17.35 3.82
N GLY A 12 15.33 18.36 2.96
CA GLY A 12 15.71 18.22 1.53
C GLY A 12 17.07 17.58 1.21
N LEU A 13 17.58 16.69 2.07
CA LEU A 13 18.87 16.00 1.97
C LEU A 13 18.86 15.06 0.77
N SER A 14 19.91 15.11 -0.05
CA SER A 14 20.02 14.20 -1.20
C SER A 14 20.33 12.77 -0.74
N TRP A 15 20.00 11.76 -1.55
CA TRP A 15 20.42 10.35 -1.35
C TRP A 15 21.91 10.20 -0.95
N ALA A 16 22.75 11.16 -1.34
CA ALA A 16 24.18 11.19 -1.02
C ALA A 16 24.50 11.24 0.47
N GLU A 17 23.63 11.78 1.33
CA GLU A 17 23.90 11.90 2.78
C GLU A 17 23.63 10.61 3.55
N GLY A 18 22.83 9.70 2.99
CA GLY A 18 22.51 8.39 3.59
C GLY A 18 23.43 7.25 3.14
N GLY A 19 24.56 7.56 2.50
CA GLY A 19 25.45 6.55 1.93
C GLY A 19 24.90 5.88 0.66
N VAL A 20 23.85 6.44 0.06
CA VAL A 20 23.25 5.96 -1.19
C VAL A 20 23.92 6.67 -2.36
N SER A 21 24.47 5.90 -3.30
CA SER A 21 25.15 6.46 -4.47
C SER A 21 24.16 7.18 -5.39
N ARG A 22 24.64 8.17 -6.15
CA ARG A 22 23.79 8.93 -7.11
C ARG A 22 23.07 8.02 -8.12
N TRP A 23 23.67 6.90 -8.50
CA TRP A 23 23.03 5.93 -9.38
C TRP A 23 21.87 5.21 -8.67
N GLN A 24 22.09 4.81 -7.42
CA GLN A 24 21.09 4.11 -6.60
C GLN A 24 19.87 4.99 -6.31
N GLY A 25 20.11 6.26 -5.97
CA GLY A 25 19.04 7.23 -5.77
C GLY A 25 18.19 7.43 -7.03
N ARG A 26 18.82 7.52 -8.21
CA ARG A 26 18.09 7.60 -9.48
C ARG A 26 17.29 6.35 -9.78
N GLU A 27 17.81 5.17 -9.47
CA GLU A 27 17.10 3.92 -9.73
C GLU A 27 15.90 3.77 -8.79
N LEU A 28 16.04 4.17 -7.52
CA LEU A 28 14.92 4.26 -6.59
C LEU A 28 13.86 5.27 -7.08
N ASP A 29 14.27 6.47 -7.51
CA ASP A 29 13.34 7.47 -8.03
C ASP A 29 12.57 6.95 -9.26
N ARG A 30 13.24 6.22 -10.17
CA ARG A 30 12.59 5.55 -11.32
C ARG A 30 11.64 4.43 -10.91
N LEU A 31 12.01 3.62 -9.92
CA LEU A 31 11.12 2.56 -9.40
C LEU A 31 9.81 3.13 -8.88
N ARG A 32 9.87 4.29 -8.24
CA ARG A 32 8.67 5.04 -7.85
C ARG A 32 7.88 5.50 -9.06
N ASP A 33 8.53 6.08 -10.06
CA ASP A 33 7.82 6.58 -11.24
C ASP A 33 7.07 5.44 -11.96
N LEU A 34 7.70 4.26 -12.06
CA LEU A 34 7.07 3.04 -12.60
C LEU A 34 5.89 2.58 -11.74
N PHE A 35 6.04 2.58 -10.41
CA PHE A 35 4.97 2.22 -9.49
C PHE A 35 3.79 3.21 -9.57
N GLU A 36 4.08 4.51 -9.69
CA GLU A 36 3.08 5.57 -9.87
C GLU A 36 2.37 5.47 -11.23
N ALA A 37 3.07 4.98 -12.27
CA ALA A 37 2.50 4.74 -13.59
C ALA A 37 1.72 3.41 -13.71
N GLY A 38 1.76 2.54 -12.69
CA GLY A 38 1.15 1.21 -12.73
C GLY A 38 1.94 0.17 -13.55
N GLU A 39 3.18 0.48 -13.91
CA GLU A 39 4.11 -0.41 -14.64
C GLU A 39 4.75 -1.41 -13.66
N TYR A 40 3.91 -2.20 -12.99
CA TYR A 40 4.32 -3.01 -11.83
C TYR A 40 5.27 -4.16 -12.20
N GLU A 41 5.13 -4.78 -13.38
CA GLU A 41 6.06 -5.82 -13.85
C GLU A 41 7.47 -5.24 -14.05
N GLU A 42 7.57 -4.07 -14.68
CA GLU A 42 8.83 -3.39 -14.92
C GLU A 42 9.47 -2.90 -13.61
N ALA A 43 8.65 -2.37 -12.69
CA ALA A 43 9.07 -1.98 -11.35
C ALA A 43 9.62 -3.17 -10.55
N GLU A 44 8.93 -4.31 -10.58
CA GLU A 44 9.36 -5.54 -9.92
C GLU A 44 10.72 -6.03 -10.45
N ALA A 45 10.87 -6.12 -11.78
CA ALA A 45 12.09 -6.58 -12.41
C ALA A 45 13.30 -5.70 -12.05
N ARG A 46 13.13 -4.37 -12.10
CA ARG A 46 14.19 -3.42 -11.72
C ARG A 46 14.50 -3.48 -10.23
N ALA A 47 13.48 -3.59 -9.38
CA ALA A 47 13.68 -3.66 -7.93
C ALA A 47 14.43 -4.95 -7.55
N ARG A 48 14.14 -6.07 -8.20
CA ARG A 48 14.93 -7.31 -8.05
C ARG A 48 16.36 -7.16 -8.54
N ALA A 49 16.57 -6.53 -9.70
CA ALA A 49 17.91 -6.24 -10.20
C ALA A 49 18.71 -5.39 -9.21
N LEU A 50 18.08 -4.38 -8.62
CA LEU A 50 18.67 -3.53 -7.58
C LEU A 50 19.02 -4.33 -6.32
N ALA A 51 18.14 -5.21 -5.86
CA ALA A 51 18.39 -6.07 -4.70
C ALA A 51 19.52 -7.10 -4.93
N ALA A 52 19.73 -7.52 -6.18
CA ALA A 52 20.71 -8.54 -6.56
C ALA A 52 22.15 -8.01 -6.72
N VAL A 53 22.34 -6.70 -6.84
CA VAL A 53 23.69 -6.13 -6.93
C VAL A 53 24.49 -6.49 -5.67
N PRO A 54 25.77 -6.88 -5.79
CA PRO A 54 26.54 -7.36 -4.64
C PRO A 54 26.72 -6.30 -3.53
N ARG A 55 26.53 -6.70 -2.25
CA ARG A 55 26.74 -5.88 -1.04
C ARG A 55 28.05 -5.08 -1.02
N ARG A 56 29.13 -5.61 -1.59
CA ARG A 56 30.42 -4.91 -1.74
C ARG A 56 30.35 -3.60 -2.55
N VAL A 57 29.37 -3.47 -3.44
CA VAL A 57 29.12 -2.29 -4.29
C VAL A 57 28.27 -1.25 -3.55
N TRP A 58 27.51 -1.67 -2.53
CA TRP A 58 26.51 -0.84 -1.83
C TRP A 58 27.07 0.05 -0.72
N GLY A 59 28.35 -0.10 -0.37
CA GLY A 59 28.83 0.44 0.91
C GLY A 59 28.17 -0.27 2.09
N ARG A 60 28.50 0.15 3.32
CA ARG A 60 28.16 -0.58 4.55
C ARG A 60 26.68 -0.64 4.94
N SER A 61 25.73 -0.03 4.18
CA SER A 61 24.32 0.05 4.61
C SER A 61 23.42 -0.98 3.91
N PRO A 62 22.78 -1.91 4.65
CA PRO A 62 21.81 -2.86 4.11
C PRO A 62 20.50 -2.21 3.62
N MET A 63 20.27 -0.93 3.94
CA MET A 63 19.01 -0.23 3.74
C MET A 63 18.53 -0.23 2.28
N VAL A 64 19.43 -0.02 1.30
CA VAL A 64 19.03 0.01 -0.11
C VAL A 64 18.56 -1.35 -0.60
N VAL A 65 19.20 -2.43 -0.13
CA VAL A 65 18.78 -3.80 -0.47
C VAL A 65 17.42 -4.10 0.13
N TRP A 66 17.16 -3.71 1.38
CA TRP A 66 15.85 -3.88 2.00
C TRP A 66 14.76 -3.07 1.31
N LEU A 67 15.03 -1.83 0.93
CA LEU A 67 14.10 -1.01 0.18
C LEU A 67 13.81 -1.62 -1.19
N ALA A 68 14.82 -2.10 -1.89
CA ALA A 68 14.66 -2.79 -3.18
C ALA A 68 13.80 -4.05 -3.06
N LYS A 69 14.04 -4.89 -2.04
CA LYS A 69 13.20 -6.07 -1.74
C LYS A 69 11.75 -5.67 -1.41
N ALA A 70 11.56 -4.61 -0.62
CA ALA A 70 10.23 -4.12 -0.27
C ALA A 70 9.46 -3.62 -1.50
N LEU A 71 10.13 -2.91 -2.41
CA LEU A 71 9.53 -2.44 -3.66
C LEU A 71 9.24 -3.61 -4.63
N ALA A 72 10.13 -4.60 -4.72
CA ALA A 72 9.90 -5.77 -5.55
C ALA A 72 8.67 -6.56 -5.10
N THR A 73 8.56 -6.83 -3.79
CA THR A 73 7.42 -7.55 -3.21
C THR A 73 6.12 -6.73 -3.28
N ALA A 74 6.19 -5.40 -3.11
CA ALA A 74 5.04 -4.52 -3.33
C ALA A 74 4.54 -4.55 -4.78
N ALA A 75 5.45 -4.44 -5.75
CA ALA A 75 5.12 -4.46 -7.17
C ALA A 75 4.52 -5.81 -7.58
N ALA A 76 5.11 -6.92 -7.12
CA ALA A 76 4.57 -8.26 -7.33
C ALA A 76 3.14 -8.42 -6.79
N ALA A 77 2.88 -7.90 -5.58
CA ALA A 77 1.54 -7.90 -5.01
C ALA A 77 0.55 -7.08 -5.86
N ALA A 78 0.96 -5.89 -6.33
CA ALA A 78 0.11 -4.98 -7.09
C ALA A 78 -0.35 -5.52 -8.46
N HIS A 79 0.39 -6.44 -9.08
CA HIS A 79 -0.04 -7.11 -10.32
C HIS A 79 -0.55 -8.54 -10.13
N GLY A 80 -0.89 -8.92 -8.88
CA GLY A 80 -1.65 -10.14 -8.59
C GLY A 80 -0.83 -11.34 -8.12
N ARG A 81 0.48 -11.18 -7.89
CA ARG A 81 1.38 -12.25 -7.41
C ARG A 81 1.67 -12.17 -5.92
N GLY A 82 0.74 -11.60 -5.15
CA GLY A 82 0.90 -11.38 -3.70
C GLY A 82 1.17 -12.67 -2.92
N THR A 83 0.45 -13.75 -3.24
CA THR A 83 0.62 -15.08 -2.62
C THR A 83 2.04 -15.61 -2.74
N GLU A 84 2.67 -15.44 -3.90
CA GLU A 84 4.01 -15.95 -4.21
C GLU A 84 5.10 -15.25 -3.39
N VAL A 85 4.89 -13.97 -3.05
CA VAL A 85 5.89 -13.15 -2.36
C VAL A 85 5.71 -13.05 -0.85
N LEU A 86 4.70 -13.70 -0.27
CA LEU A 86 4.46 -13.66 1.18
C LEU A 86 5.66 -14.14 1.99
N ALA A 87 6.26 -15.28 1.61
CA ALA A 87 7.42 -15.83 2.31
C ALA A 87 8.64 -14.89 2.22
N GLU A 88 8.80 -14.19 1.09
CA GLU A 88 9.83 -13.17 0.93
C GLU A 88 9.58 -11.95 1.84
N MET A 89 8.32 -11.50 1.94
CA MET A 89 7.91 -10.43 2.85
C MET A 89 8.16 -10.81 4.31
N GLU A 90 7.81 -12.03 4.73
CA GLU A 90 8.04 -12.52 6.10
C GLU A 90 9.53 -12.59 6.45
N THR A 91 10.35 -13.04 5.51
CA THR A 91 11.81 -13.03 5.66
C THR A 91 12.33 -11.60 5.83
N LEU A 92 11.85 -10.66 5.00
CA LEU A 92 12.24 -9.26 5.08
C LEU A 92 11.76 -8.59 6.38
N ILE A 93 10.55 -8.90 6.84
CA ILE A 93 10.03 -8.45 8.14
C ILE A 93 10.96 -8.91 9.26
N ALA A 94 11.33 -10.20 9.29
CA ALA A 94 12.24 -10.73 10.30
C ALA A 94 13.65 -10.11 10.23
N GLU A 95 14.16 -9.79 9.03
CA GLU A 95 15.40 -9.02 8.86
C GLU A 95 15.27 -7.62 9.47
N LEU A 96 14.19 -6.90 9.17
CA LEU A 96 13.95 -5.51 9.61
C LEU A 96 13.59 -5.40 11.10
N GLU A 97 12.98 -6.42 11.70
CA GLU A 97 12.70 -6.47 13.14
C GLU A 97 13.97 -6.50 14.00
N ARG A 98 15.05 -7.09 13.47
CA ARG A 98 16.37 -7.11 14.13
C ARG A 98 17.16 -5.82 13.90
N ALA A 99 16.75 -4.98 12.96
CA ALA A 99 17.40 -3.71 12.69
C ALA A 99 17.02 -2.65 13.73
N VAL A 100 17.95 -1.75 14.05
CA VAL A 100 17.77 -0.68 15.03
C VAL A 100 17.88 0.66 14.31
N GLY A 101 16.82 1.48 14.35
CA GLY A 101 16.85 2.84 13.82
C GLY A 101 15.77 3.16 12.78
N ALA A 102 16.17 3.87 11.71
CA ALA A 102 15.30 4.45 10.68
C ALA A 102 14.55 3.39 9.82
N GLU A 103 14.97 2.14 9.90
CA GLU A 103 14.39 0.97 9.25
C GLU A 103 12.99 0.64 9.78
N ARG A 104 12.63 1.14 10.97
CA ARG A 104 11.32 0.89 11.58
C ARG A 104 10.16 1.34 10.69
N THR A 105 10.34 2.42 9.95
CA THR A 105 9.35 2.93 9.00
C THR A 105 9.22 1.99 7.79
N LEU A 106 10.34 1.41 7.31
CA LEU A 106 10.31 0.42 6.24
C LEU A 106 9.64 -0.88 6.70
N LEU A 107 9.90 -1.32 7.94
CA LEU A 107 9.22 -2.48 8.52
C LEU A 107 7.70 -2.33 8.49
N LEU A 108 7.18 -1.19 8.95
CA LEU A 108 5.74 -0.93 8.94
C LEU A 108 5.16 -0.92 7.53
N ALA A 109 5.92 -0.43 6.54
CA ALA A 109 5.49 -0.46 5.15
C ALA A 109 5.44 -1.87 4.56
N VAL A 110 6.45 -2.72 4.82
CA VAL A 110 6.44 -4.12 4.36
C VAL A 110 5.29 -4.89 5.01
N ARG A 111 5.03 -4.67 6.31
CA ARG A 111 3.83 -5.21 6.97
C ARG A 111 2.55 -4.70 6.33
N GLY A 112 2.47 -3.42 5.95
CA GLY A 112 1.34 -2.87 5.19
C GLY A 112 1.09 -3.60 3.87
N ASN A 113 2.15 -3.92 3.12
CA ASN A 113 2.03 -4.73 1.90
C ASN A 113 1.54 -6.15 2.19
N ARG A 114 2.05 -6.78 3.26
CA ARG A 114 1.55 -8.08 3.73
C ARG A 114 0.05 -8.03 4.04
N VAL A 115 -0.43 -7.00 4.74
CA VAL A 115 -1.86 -6.83 5.02
C VAL A 115 -2.68 -6.76 3.73
N SER A 116 -2.22 -6.03 2.71
CA SER A 116 -2.91 -5.98 1.41
C SER A 116 -3.07 -7.39 0.83
N VAL A 117 -1.99 -8.18 0.82
CA VAL A 117 -2.03 -9.56 0.33
C VAL A 117 -2.94 -10.45 1.18
N LEU A 118 -2.98 -10.26 2.50
CA LEU A 118 -3.91 -10.99 3.37
C LEU A 118 -5.37 -10.67 3.06
N VAL A 119 -5.68 -9.40 2.77
CA VAL A 119 -7.02 -8.99 2.34
C VAL A 119 -7.41 -9.68 1.03
N ASP A 120 -6.49 -9.72 0.07
CA ASP A 120 -6.72 -10.37 -1.23
C ASP A 120 -6.90 -11.90 -1.10
N GLN A 121 -6.35 -12.50 -0.04
CA GLN A 121 -6.53 -13.91 0.32
C GLN A 121 -7.73 -14.17 1.24
N GLU A 122 -8.61 -13.19 1.45
CA GLU A 122 -9.77 -13.29 2.34
C GLU A 122 -9.42 -13.58 3.82
N ARG A 123 -8.15 -13.37 4.22
CA ARG A 123 -7.65 -13.54 5.61
C ARG A 123 -7.91 -12.27 6.43
N HIS A 124 -9.17 -11.86 6.47
CA HIS A 124 -9.57 -10.53 6.95
C HIS A 124 -9.31 -10.29 8.45
N THR A 125 -9.47 -11.30 9.30
CA THR A 125 -9.23 -11.18 10.75
C THR A 125 -7.75 -10.96 11.07
N GLU A 126 -6.86 -11.68 10.38
CA GLU A 126 -5.42 -11.50 10.49
C GLU A 126 -4.97 -10.14 9.93
N ALA A 127 -5.53 -9.75 8.78
CA ALA A 127 -5.28 -8.46 8.17
C ALA A 127 -5.68 -7.29 9.09
N GLU A 128 -6.84 -7.37 9.75
CA GLU A 128 -7.29 -6.37 10.73
C GLU A 128 -6.32 -6.26 11.91
N ALA A 129 -5.95 -7.38 12.53
CA ALA A 129 -5.05 -7.39 13.67
C ALA A 129 -3.69 -6.76 13.32
N GLU A 130 -3.14 -7.10 12.16
CA GLU A 130 -1.87 -6.55 11.70
C GLU A 130 -1.98 -5.06 11.31
N ALA A 131 -3.07 -4.62 10.69
CA ALA A 131 -3.30 -3.21 10.38
C ALA A 131 -3.36 -2.35 11.65
N GLN A 132 -4.06 -2.83 12.69
CA GLN A 132 -4.12 -2.15 14.00
C GLN A 132 -2.76 -2.09 14.70
N ASP A 133 -1.97 -3.16 14.59
CA ASP A 133 -0.58 -3.19 15.04
C ASP A 133 0.28 -2.13 14.36
N ILE A 134 0.14 -1.99 13.04
CA ILE A 134 0.87 -0.99 12.24
C ILE A 134 0.48 0.42 12.69
N LEU A 135 -0.81 0.70 12.90
CA LEU A 135 -1.29 2.00 13.38
C LEU A 135 -0.71 2.35 14.76
N ARG A 136 -0.68 1.38 15.68
CA ARG A 136 -0.01 1.57 16.99
C ARG A 136 1.49 1.83 16.83
N GLY A 137 2.14 1.15 15.89
CA GLY A 137 3.54 1.38 15.54
C GLY A 137 3.79 2.78 14.99
N ALA A 138 2.97 3.21 14.03
CA ALA A 138 3.05 4.54 13.42
C ALA A 138 2.83 5.65 14.44
N ALA A 139 1.82 5.53 15.31
CA ALA A 139 1.57 6.52 16.37
C ALA A 139 2.79 6.73 17.30
N ARG A 140 3.54 5.66 17.61
CA ARG A 140 4.78 5.76 18.41
C ARG A 140 5.91 6.48 17.68
N LEU A 141 5.92 6.43 16.35
CA LEU A 141 6.95 7.06 15.50
C LEU A 141 6.58 8.47 15.05
N ALA A 142 5.32 8.88 15.20
CA ALA A 142 4.81 10.15 14.69
C ALA A 142 5.52 11.39 15.28
N LEU A 143 6.16 11.27 16.43
CA LEU A 143 6.98 12.33 17.05
C LEU A 143 8.40 12.42 16.49
N LEU A 144 8.85 11.40 15.76
CA LEU A 144 10.23 11.25 15.30
C LEU A 144 10.37 11.33 13.78
N THR A 145 9.29 11.09 13.02
CA THR A 145 9.29 11.09 11.56
C THR A 145 7.89 11.23 10.97
N GLU A 146 7.80 11.70 9.72
CA GLU A 146 6.54 11.78 8.97
C GLU A 146 6.09 10.37 8.53
N VAL A 147 5.20 9.74 9.31
CA VAL A 147 4.67 8.39 9.05
C VAL A 147 3.25 8.38 8.51
N TRP A 148 2.70 9.54 8.17
CA TRP A 148 1.29 9.69 7.78
C TRP A 148 0.88 8.84 6.57
N ARG A 149 1.83 8.50 5.67
CA ARG A 149 1.55 7.59 4.54
C ARG A 149 1.42 6.14 4.96
N VAL A 150 2.25 5.69 5.89
CA VAL A 150 2.13 4.35 6.49
C VAL A 150 0.82 4.25 7.25
N GLU A 151 0.48 5.28 8.02
CA GLU A 151 -0.80 5.37 8.72
C GLU A 151 -1.99 5.30 7.75
N LEU A 152 -2.00 6.11 6.68
CA LEU A 152 -3.07 6.10 5.69
C LEU A 152 -3.18 4.77 4.93
N SER A 153 -2.05 4.15 4.58
CA SER A 153 -2.05 2.82 3.96
C SER A 153 -2.62 1.76 4.91
N ALA A 154 -2.23 1.79 6.19
CA ALA A 154 -2.78 0.90 7.20
C ALA A 154 -4.28 1.12 7.45
N LEU A 155 -4.76 2.37 7.42
CA LEU A 155 -6.19 2.68 7.51
C LEU A 155 -6.98 2.17 6.31
N ALA A 156 -6.45 2.32 5.09
CA ALA A 156 -7.08 1.78 3.89
C ALA A 156 -7.19 0.25 3.95
N ASN A 157 -6.12 -0.42 4.38
CA ASN A 157 -6.09 -1.87 4.55
C ASN A 157 -7.01 -2.34 5.68
N LEU A 158 -7.05 -1.63 6.81
CA LEU A 158 -7.98 -1.89 7.90
C LEU A 158 -9.43 -1.80 7.41
N ALA A 159 -9.76 -0.73 6.69
CA ALA A 159 -11.10 -0.54 6.15
C ALA A 159 -11.48 -1.64 5.13
N ALA A 160 -10.53 -2.10 4.31
CA ALA A 160 -10.73 -3.21 3.40
C ALA A 160 -10.96 -4.55 4.15
N ALA A 161 -10.19 -4.82 5.21
CA ALA A 161 -10.38 -5.98 6.07
C ALA A 161 -11.74 -5.96 6.80
N LEU A 162 -12.18 -4.80 7.26
CA LEU A 162 -13.51 -4.61 7.87
C LEU A 162 -14.64 -4.86 6.86
N CYS A 163 -14.50 -4.35 5.63
CA CYS A 163 -15.41 -4.65 4.53
C CYS A 163 -15.49 -6.15 4.22
N GLY A 164 -14.37 -6.87 4.30
CA GLY A 164 -14.31 -8.32 4.15
C GLY A 164 -15.05 -9.09 5.25
N GLN A 165 -15.28 -8.46 6.40
CA GLN A 165 -15.98 -9.03 7.55
C GLN A 165 -17.41 -8.48 7.68
N ASP A 166 -17.97 -7.92 6.61
CA ASP A 166 -19.31 -7.30 6.59
C ASP A 166 -19.48 -6.11 7.57
N ARG A 167 -18.39 -5.56 8.11
CA ARG A 167 -18.38 -4.40 9.01
C ARG A 167 -18.39 -3.09 8.21
N TYR A 168 -19.37 -2.97 7.32
CA TYR A 168 -19.43 -1.93 6.29
C TYR A 168 -19.50 -0.50 6.84
N LYS A 169 -20.20 -0.27 7.95
CA LYS A 169 -20.33 1.05 8.58
C LYS A 169 -18.99 1.57 9.12
N GLU A 170 -18.20 0.69 9.71
CA GLU A 170 -16.87 1.04 10.24
C GLU A 170 -15.90 1.31 9.09
N ALA A 171 -15.92 0.47 8.06
CA ALA A 171 -15.12 0.68 6.85
C ALA A 171 -15.46 2.00 6.14
N GLU A 172 -16.75 2.36 6.01
CA GLU A 172 -17.18 3.65 5.47
C GLU A 172 -16.68 4.82 6.32
N SER A 173 -16.78 4.73 7.65
CA SER A 173 -16.31 5.78 8.56
C SER A 173 -14.82 6.06 8.37
N ILE A 174 -14.01 5.00 8.30
CA ILE A 174 -12.58 5.12 8.03
C ILE A 174 -12.34 5.72 6.64
N ALA A 175 -13.04 5.24 5.61
CA ALA A 175 -12.87 5.76 4.24
C ALA A 175 -13.16 7.26 4.17
N ARG A 176 -14.35 7.70 4.62
CA ARG A 176 -14.76 9.11 4.59
C ARG A 176 -13.88 10.01 5.44
N GLY A 177 -13.48 9.55 6.63
CA GLY A 177 -12.64 10.34 7.54
C GLY A 177 -11.24 10.61 7.00
N ASN A 178 -10.76 9.80 6.06
CA ASN A 178 -9.37 9.84 5.58
C ASN A 178 -9.19 10.23 4.12
N LEU A 179 -10.25 10.15 3.31
CA LEU A 179 -10.23 10.59 1.91
C LEU A 179 -9.71 12.04 1.72
N PRO A 180 -10.06 13.04 2.55
CA PRO A 180 -9.58 14.42 2.35
C PRO A 180 -8.06 14.61 2.43
N ARG A 181 -7.36 13.66 3.07
CA ARG A 181 -5.89 13.69 3.23
C ARG A 181 -5.18 12.59 2.43
N ALA A 182 -5.93 11.79 1.66
CA ALA A 182 -5.39 10.70 0.86
C ALA A 182 -5.08 11.16 -0.57
N GLU A 183 -4.05 10.58 -1.17
CA GLU A 183 -3.60 10.88 -2.54
C GLU A 183 -3.25 9.57 -3.28
N GLY A 184 -3.29 9.59 -4.61
CA GLY A 184 -2.82 8.48 -5.46
C GLY A 184 -3.43 7.13 -5.10
N HIS A 185 -2.58 6.11 -4.93
CA HIS A 185 -2.99 4.73 -4.67
C HIS A 185 -3.81 4.57 -3.38
N THR A 186 -3.52 5.36 -2.35
CA THR A 186 -4.27 5.28 -1.09
C THR A 186 -5.66 5.89 -1.21
N ALA A 187 -5.81 7.01 -1.95
CA ALA A 187 -7.13 7.55 -2.26
C ALA A 187 -7.95 6.55 -3.08
N ALA A 188 -7.34 5.97 -4.11
CA ALA A 188 -7.92 4.91 -4.93
C ALA A 188 -8.43 3.73 -4.06
N ALA A 189 -7.61 3.23 -3.14
CA ALA A 189 -8.00 2.15 -2.22
C ALA A 189 -9.17 2.54 -1.31
N LEU A 190 -9.15 3.73 -0.69
CA LEU A 190 -10.24 4.20 0.18
C LEU A 190 -11.55 4.39 -0.60
N HIS A 191 -11.49 4.87 -1.84
CA HIS A 191 -12.66 4.96 -2.69
C HIS A 191 -13.24 3.58 -3.05
N ARG A 192 -12.40 2.58 -3.38
CA ARG A 192 -12.88 1.19 -3.59
C ARG A 192 -13.60 0.66 -2.34
N VAL A 193 -13.01 0.88 -1.16
CA VAL A 193 -13.60 0.50 0.11
C VAL A 193 -14.95 1.20 0.29
N LEU A 194 -15.03 2.50 0.03
CA LEU A 194 -16.27 3.26 0.17
C LEU A 194 -17.38 2.73 -0.74
N VAL A 195 -17.08 2.44 -2.02
CA VAL A 195 -18.03 1.83 -2.96
C VAL A 195 -18.50 0.47 -2.41
N ARG A 196 -17.58 -0.40 -1.98
CA ARG A 196 -17.92 -1.72 -1.42
C ARG A 196 -18.76 -1.60 -0.15
N SER A 197 -18.41 -0.69 0.77
CA SER A 197 -19.15 -0.43 2.01
C SER A 197 -20.57 0.06 1.76
N LEU A 198 -20.75 0.99 0.80
CA LEU A 198 -22.05 1.52 0.44
C LEU A 198 -22.93 0.45 -0.19
N SER A 199 -22.37 -0.36 -1.10
CA SER A 199 -23.08 -1.51 -1.68
C SER A 199 -23.47 -2.53 -0.63
N GLY A 200 -22.58 -2.87 0.32
CA GLY A 200 -22.86 -3.80 1.42
C GLY A 200 -23.95 -3.31 2.38
N GLN A 201 -24.17 -2.00 2.44
CA GLN A 201 -25.26 -1.38 3.21
C GLN A 201 -26.57 -1.22 2.43
N GLY A 202 -26.63 -1.68 1.17
CA GLY A 202 -27.79 -1.49 0.29
C GLY A 202 -27.92 -0.08 -0.30
N ARG A 203 -26.93 0.80 -0.08
CA ARG A 203 -26.91 2.19 -0.58
C ARG A 203 -26.34 2.24 -1.99
N HIS A 204 -26.99 1.52 -2.91
CA HIS A 204 -26.47 1.24 -4.25
C HIS A 204 -26.34 2.48 -5.13
N GLU A 205 -27.26 3.44 -5.04
CA GLU A 205 -27.18 4.69 -5.79
C GLU A 205 -25.97 5.54 -5.37
N GLU A 206 -25.70 5.64 -4.07
CA GLU A 206 -24.52 6.34 -3.55
C GLU A 206 -23.23 5.62 -3.93
N ALA A 207 -23.22 4.28 -3.90
CA ALA A 207 -22.09 3.48 -4.36
C ALA A 207 -21.78 3.74 -5.85
N LEU A 208 -22.81 3.82 -6.70
CA LEU A 208 -22.67 4.14 -8.12
C LEU A 208 -22.21 5.58 -8.35
N ALA A 209 -22.72 6.54 -7.59
CA ALA A 209 -22.26 7.93 -7.65
C ALA A 209 -20.77 8.04 -7.29
N GLU A 210 -20.34 7.31 -6.26
CA GLU A 210 -18.95 7.28 -5.84
C GLU A 210 -18.05 6.56 -6.86
N ALA A 211 -18.49 5.42 -7.42
CA ALA A 211 -17.79 4.75 -8.52
C ALA A 211 -17.69 5.66 -9.77
N GLY A 212 -18.75 6.43 -10.04
CA GLY A 212 -18.83 7.42 -11.11
C GLY A 212 -17.75 8.49 -11.01
N ARG A 213 -17.44 8.97 -9.79
CA ARG A 213 -16.36 9.94 -9.52
C ARG A 213 -14.98 9.39 -9.86
N LEU A 214 -14.82 8.07 -9.84
CA LEU A 214 -13.57 7.38 -10.15
C LEU A 214 -13.41 7.10 -11.64
N THR A 215 -14.48 7.00 -12.42
CA THR A 215 -14.45 6.58 -13.84
C THR A 215 -13.35 7.22 -14.73
N PRO A 216 -12.98 8.51 -14.59
CA PRO A 216 -11.88 9.09 -15.37
C PRO A 216 -10.48 8.54 -15.02
N LEU A 217 -10.31 7.89 -13.87
CA LEU A 217 -9.02 7.50 -13.29
C LEU A 217 -8.63 6.02 -13.54
N TRP A 218 -9.53 5.17 -14.07
CA TRP A 218 -9.38 3.69 -14.03
C TRP A 218 -9.43 3.01 -15.38
N VAL A 219 -8.89 3.64 -16.43
CA VAL A 219 -8.87 3.05 -17.77
C VAL A 219 -7.88 1.87 -17.90
N ARG A 220 -7.00 1.59 -16.93
CA ARG A 220 -6.12 0.39 -16.99
C ARG A 220 -5.87 -0.29 -15.63
N ALA A 221 -5.67 -1.62 -15.74
CA ALA A 221 -5.22 -2.63 -14.77
C ALA A 221 -6.07 -2.87 -13.51
N GLU A 222 -6.67 -1.86 -12.88
CA GLU A 222 -7.32 -2.03 -11.56
C GLU A 222 -8.86 -2.17 -11.63
N SER A 223 -9.39 -2.57 -12.79
CA SER A 223 -10.83 -2.57 -13.10
C SER A 223 -11.62 -3.69 -12.41
N GLY A 224 -11.00 -4.81 -12.02
CA GLY A 224 -11.72 -6.01 -11.56
C GLY A 224 -12.58 -5.82 -10.30
N THR A 225 -11.98 -5.37 -9.20
CA THR A 225 -12.67 -5.25 -7.90
C THR A 225 -13.71 -4.12 -7.92
N LEU A 226 -13.41 -2.99 -8.57
CA LEU A 226 -14.37 -1.90 -8.76
C LEU A 226 -15.52 -2.33 -9.70
N SER A 227 -15.21 -3.08 -10.77
CA SER A 227 -16.23 -3.62 -11.68
C SER A 227 -17.17 -4.58 -10.95
N MET A 228 -16.66 -5.45 -10.07
CA MET A 228 -17.51 -6.32 -9.24
C MET A 228 -18.39 -5.53 -8.26
N ALA A 229 -17.83 -4.54 -7.56
CA ALA A 229 -18.61 -3.72 -6.63
C ALA A 229 -19.67 -2.85 -7.35
N THR A 230 -19.32 -2.35 -8.54
CA THR A 230 -20.23 -1.61 -9.44
C THR A 230 -21.32 -2.52 -9.99
N ALA A 231 -20.98 -3.75 -10.40
CA ALA A 231 -21.94 -4.75 -10.87
C ALA A 231 -22.92 -5.15 -9.75
N ALA A 232 -22.42 -5.33 -8.53
CA ALA A 232 -23.27 -5.59 -7.36
C ALA A 232 -24.22 -4.41 -7.08
N ALA A 233 -23.75 -3.16 -7.22
CA ALA A 233 -24.59 -1.97 -7.07
C ALA A 233 -25.66 -1.88 -8.17
N LEU A 234 -25.29 -2.09 -9.43
CA LEU A 234 -26.24 -2.11 -10.56
C LEU A 234 -27.31 -3.19 -10.40
N HIS A 235 -26.92 -4.38 -9.96
CA HIS A 235 -27.85 -5.47 -9.70
C HIS A 235 -28.80 -5.17 -8.52
N GLY A 236 -28.32 -4.43 -7.51
CA GLY A 236 -29.14 -4.00 -6.36
C GLY A 236 -30.22 -2.98 -6.70
N VAL A 237 -29.93 -2.03 -7.61
CA VAL A 237 -30.91 -1.01 -8.07
C VAL A 237 -32.07 -1.64 -8.87
N GLY A 238 -31.84 -2.78 -9.53
CA GLY A 238 -32.83 -3.44 -10.39
C GLY A 238 -33.89 -4.29 -9.67
N ARG A 239 -33.87 -4.40 -8.33
CA ARG A 239 -34.89 -5.14 -7.57
C ARG A 239 -35.93 -4.18 -6.98
N PRO A 240 -37.23 -4.34 -7.29
CA PRO A 240 -38.27 -3.61 -6.57
C PRO A 240 -38.28 -4.08 -5.10
N GLN A 241 -38.39 -3.12 -4.17
CA GLN A 241 -38.53 -3.35 -2.73
C GLN A 241 -39.89 -3.98 -2.39
#